data_AF-A0A2E5K1A4-F1
#
_entry.id   AF-A0A2E5K1A4-F1
#
_cell.length_a   1.000
_cell.length_b   1.000
_cell.length_c   1.000
_cell.angle_alpha   90.00
_cell.angle_beta   90.00
_cell.angle_gamma   90.00
#
_symmetry.space_group_name_H-M   'P 1'
#
loop_
_entity.id
_entity.type
_entity.pdbx_description
1 polymer ?
#
loop_
_entity_poly.entity_id
_entity_poly.type
_entity_poly.pdbx_seq_one_letter_code
_entity_poly.pdbx_strand_id
1 'polypeptide(L)'
;MRFWKINLAMLLLFARMGTAFEDPNPPQVNNLAQIPALSVEKQKGLQFFSPPKPLSTNTVTSDWMTFLGPTHNGYSPETQLIKTFGEQGPQKVWEVTRGEGYASASVIGNRVIIFHRSNNEELVECLDSESGKRYWKYGYKTRYRDRYGFGNGPRCQPISDGQFVYTIGAEAMLHCLELSTGRILWKRDLRKEFDLTLDFFGFGGAPLLEDNQLIINIGSPRGPSVVAFNKLTGRMVWGTEEEWGSSYSSPIVADTAGGRKLFVFAGGESRPATGGLLVIDPRTGKINCRFPWRGSRYESVNASSPVVVGSKVYISECYGSGGVCLEIQPDGSCKELWRNEILNTHFMTAIHKDGYLYGVDGHGPRNAPIVCIKMDTGELMWKYEPEWMTTVKSPTGPQSYNLMPALASFIEVDGRCLVLGQYGHLAWLELNPDGYKELELTHLFLARQTWAMPALSKGLLYVGQNDEGLDGSTTRFICYDLRAP
;
A
#
# COMPACT_ATOMS: atom_id res chain seq x y z
N MET A 1 56.07 -48.18 21.65
CA MET A 1 54.62 -48.43 21.71
C MET A 1 53.88 -47.10 21.76
N ARG A 2 53.09 -46.85 20.69
CA ARG A 2 51.96 -45.93 20.52
C ARG A 2 52.07 -44.45 20.90
N PHE A 3 52.34 -43.67 19.86
CA PHE A 3 51.92 -42.28 19.62
C PHE A 3 50.41 -42.09 19.79
N TRP A 4 49.99 -40.99 20.43
CA TRP A 4 48.62 -40.50 20.36
C TRP A 4 48.45 -39.62 19.11
N LYS A 5 47.61 -40.10 18.18
CA LYS A 5 47.15 -39.36 17.01
C LYS A 5 46.11 -38.33 17.46
N ILE A 6 46.38 -37.05 17.22
CA ILE A 6 45.36 -36.01 17.12
C ILE A 6 44.58 -36.30 15.84
N ASN A 7 43.30 -36.66 15.98
CA ASN A 7 42.41 -36.86 14.85
C ASN A 7 41.79 -35.52 14.47
N LEU A 8 42.23 -35.03 13.31
CA LEU A 8 41.65 -33.93 12.57
C LEU A 8 40.31 -34.42 11.97
N ALA A 9 39.21 -34.18 12.66
CA ALA A 9 37.85 -34.24 12.10
C ALA A 9 37.15 -32.94 12.52
N MET A 10 37.36 -31.87 11.75
CA MET A 10 36.33 -31.29 10.86
C MET A 10 35.03 -31.02 11.64
N LEU A 11 34.89 -29.81 12.20
CA LEU A 11 34.11 -28.74 11.57
C LEU A 11 32.87 -29.28 10.83
N LEU A 12 31.69 -29.09 11.43
CA LEU A 12 30.39 -28.79 10.83
C LEU A 12 29.28 -29.18 11.80
N LEU A 13 29.16 -28.44 12.92
CA LEU A 13 27.85 -28.26 13.53
C LEU A 13 27.12 -27.27 12.62
N PHE A 14 26.40 -27.81 11.65
CA PHE A 14 25.42 -27.07 10.87
C PHE A 14 24.45 -26.42 11.87
N ALA A 15 24.58 -25.10 12.05
CA ALA A 15 23.39 -24.30 12.22
C ALA A 15 22.43 -24.72 11.09
N ARG A 16 21.20 -25.11 11.41
CA ARG A 16 20.15 -25.21 10.41
C ARG A 16 20.03 -23.83 9.76
N MET A 17 20.77 -23.60 8.67
CA MET A 17 20.35 -22.67 7.64
C MET A 17 18.94 -23.13 7.28
N GLY A 18 17.97 -22.21 7.32
CA GLY A 18 16.60 -22.50 6.90
C GLY A 18 16.60 -23.20 5.56
N THR A 19 15.60 -24.03 5.29
CA THR A 19 15.51 -24.75 4.02
C THR A 19 15.74 -23.76 2.87
N ALA A 20 16.80 -24.01 2.08
CA ALA A 20 17.06 -23.20 0.91
C ALA A 20 15.99 -23.58 -0.12
N PHE A 21 14.92 -22.78 -0.20
CA PHE A 21 13.94 -22.94 -1.27
C PHE A 21 14.64 -22.71 -2.61
N GLU A 22 14.49 -23.67 -3.52
CA GLU A 22 14.90 -23.50 -4.91
C GLU A 22 13.86 -22.66 -5.66
N ASP A 23 14.31 -21.88 -6.65
CA ASP A 23 13.39 -21.15 -7.53
C ASP A 23 12.60 -22.17 -8.38
N PRO A 24 11.28 -22.30 -8.21
CA PRO A 24 10.51 -23.34 -8.89
C PRO A 24 10.42 -23.11 -10.40
N ASN A 25 10.56 -21.86 -10.86
CA ASN A 25 10.39 -21.50 -12.26
C ASN A 25 11.07 -20.16 -12.57
N PRO A 26 12.42 -20.11 -12.68
CA PRO A 26 13.13 -18.89 -13.04
C PRO A 26 12.62 -18.31 -14.37
N PRO A 27 12.18 -17.04 -14.42
CA PRO A 27 11.63 -16.49 -15.64
C PRO A 27 12.71 -16.19 -16.67
N GLN A 28 12.31 -16.12 -17.93
CA GLN A 28 13.14 -15.54 -18.97
C GLN A 28 13.22 -14.02 -18.79
N VAL A 29 14.43 -13.47 -18.91
CA VAL A 29 14.68 -12.03 -18.97
C VAL A 29 14.75 -11.60 -20.42
N ASN A 30 13.86 -10.70 -20.83
CA ASN A 30 13.82 -10.17 -22.18
C ASN A 30 14.92 -9.13 -22.39
N ASN A 31 15.51 -9.12 -23.58
CA ASN A 31 16.41 -8.05 -23.98
C ASN A 31 15.60 -6.83 -24.43
N LEU A 32 15.65 -5.77 -23.64
CA LEU A 32 14.95 -4.51 -23.92
C LEU A 32 15.89 -3.56 -24.66
N ALA A 33 16.08 -3.79 -25.95
CA ALA A 33 16.87 -2.89 -26.80
C ALA A 33 16.32 -1.46 -26.69
N GLN A 34 17.21 -0.47 -26.61
CA GLN A 34 16.83 0.92 -26.48
C GLN A 34 16.02 1.36 -27.70
N ILE A 35 14.86 1.96 -27.45
CA ILE A 35 14.01 2.56 -28.47
C ILE A 35 13.78 4.05 -28.17
N PRO A 36 13.38 4.86 -29.16
CA PRO A 36 13.01 6.25 -28.92
C PRO A 36 11.93 6.38 -27.84
N ALA A 37 11.95 7.50 -27.12
CA ALA A 37 10.93 7.80 -26.13
C ALA A 37 9.54 7.83 -26.78
N LEU A 38 8.59 7.11 -26.18
CA LEU A 38 7.22 7.11 -26.67
C LEU A 38 6.59 8.50 -26.48
N SER A 39 5.89 8.97 -27.51
CA SER A 39 5.08 10.19 -27.44
C SER A 39 3.81 9.94 -26.63
N VAL A 40 3.30 11.00 -25.99
CA VAL A 40 2.01 10.94 -25.31
C VAL A 40 0.85 11.03 -26.30
N GLU A 41 -0.15 10.17 -26.15
CA GLU A 41 -1.33 10.12 -26.99
C GLU A 41 -2.62 10.32 -26.17
N LYS A 42 -3.62 10.99 -26.78
CA LYS A 42 -4.93 11.13 -26.15
C LYS A 42 -5.62 9.76 -26.12
N GLN A 43 -6.11 9.36 -24.95
CA GLN A 43 -6.87 8.12 -24.76
C GLN A 43 -8.37 8.37 -24.64
N LYS A 44 -9.17 7.34 -24.92
CA LYS A 44 -10.63 7.38 -24.73
C LYS A 44 -10.95 7.63 -23.26
N GLY A 45 -11.93 8.50 -23.00
CA GLY A 45 -12.35 8.83 -21.63
C GLY A 45 -11.49 9.90 -20.95
N LEU A 46 -10.39 10.37 -21.56
CA LEU A 46 -9.60 11.49 -21.04
C LEU A 46 -10.33 12.81 -21.25
N GLN A 47 -10.53 13.55 -20.16
CA GLN A 47 -10.95 14.94 -20.16
C GLN A 47 -9.85 15.79 -19.51
N PHE A 48 -9.48 16.88 -20.18
CA PHE A 48 -8.52 17.86 -19.67
C PHE A 48 -9.27 19.15 -19.37
N PHE A 49 -9.06 19.72 -18.19
CA PHE A 49 -9.78 20.90 -17.72
C PHE A 49 -8.89 22.13 -17.71
N SER A 50 -7.69 22.02 -17.14
CA SER A 50 -6.78 23.14 -16.97
C SER A 50 -5.34 22.65 -16.74
N PRO A 51 -4.32 23.40 -17.18
CA PRO A 51 -2.94 23.10 -16.82
C PRO A 51 -2.73 23.35 -15.31
N PRO A 52 -1.85 22.59 -14.65
CA PRO A 52 -1.51 22.89 -13.27
C PRO A 52 -0.69 24.17 -13.18
N LYS A 53 -0.76 24.84 -12.03
CA LYS A 53 0.05 26.03 -11.73
C LYS A 53 1.55 25.69 -11.77
N PRO A 54 2.42 26.66 -12.05
CA PRO A 54 3.86 26.44 -11.92
C PRO A 54 4.22 26.13 -10.45
N LEU A 55 5.26 25.32 -10.24
CA LEU A 55 5.84 25.13 -8.91
C LEU A 55 6.54 26.40 -8.44
N SER A 56 6.41 26.71 -7.15
CA SER A 56 7.19 27.78 -6.53
C SER A 56 8.67 27.40 -6.49
N THR A 57 9.57 28.39 -6.57
CA THR A 57 11.02 28.16 -6.59
C THR A 57 11.56 27.48 -5.33
N ASN A 58 10.85 27.62 -4.20
CA ASN A 58 11.23 27.04 -2.91
C ASN A 58 10.42 25.76 -2.58
N THR A 59 9.65 25.21 -3.51
CA THR A 59 8.87 24.00 -3.29
C THR A 59 9.79 22.78 -3.16
N VAL A 60 9.63 22.03 -2.08
CA VAL A 60 10.16 20.67 -1.96
C VAL A 60 9.14 19.73 -2.61
N THR A 61 9.60 18.83 -3.48
CA THR A 61 8.75 17.82 -4.14
C THR A 61 9.32 16.42 -3.94
N SER A 62 8.47 15.41 -3.99
CA SER A 62 8.89 14.01 -4.05
C SER A 62 8.11 13.22 -5.10
N ASP A 63 8.71 12.14 -5.58
CA ASP A 63 8.01 11.08 -6.29
C ASP A 63 7.24 10.19 -5.29
N TRP A 64 6.23 9.48 -5.78
CA TRP A 64 5.39 8.59 -4.99
C TRP A 64 5.47 7.17 -5.56
N MET A 65 6.59 6.49 -5.32
CA MET A 65 6.94 5.25 -6.03
C MET A 65 6.55 3.97 -5.29
N THR A 66 6.10 4.09 -4.04
CA THR A 66 5.87 2.98 -3.12
C THR A 66 4.58 3.18 -2.33
N PHE A 67 4.01 2.08 -1.82
CA PHE A 67 2.83 2.15 -0.97
C PHE A 67 3.12 2.93 0.30
N LEU A 68 2.16 3.76 0.74
CA LEU A 68 2.30 4.74 1.83
C LEU A 68 3.31 5.87 1.57
N GLY A 69 3.68 6.10 0.31
CA GLY A 69 4.52 7.20 -0.11
C GLY A 69 6.02 6.93 0.07
N PRO A 70 6.87 7.96 -0.13
CA PRO A 70 8.33 7.81 -0.20
C PRO A 70 8.98 7.33 1.10
N THR A 71 8.25 7.38 2.22
CA THR A 71 8.72 6.99 3.56
C THR A 71 7.96 5.78 4.12
N HIS A 72 7.08 5.15 3.33
CA HIS A 72 6.29 3.98 3.72
C HIS A 72 5.39 4.15 4.96
N ASN A 73 5.08 5.37 5.37
CA ASN A 73 4.33 5.65 6.61
C ASN A 73 3.28 6.76 6.47
N GLY A 74 2.89 7.11 5.25
CA GLY A 74 1.90 8.16 5.00
C GLY A 74 2.45 9.57 5.24
N TYR A 75 3.76 9.77 5.19
CA TYR A 75 4.38 11.10 5.21
C TYR A 75 4.83 11.52 3.81
N SER A 76 4.65 12.80 3.50
CA SER A 76 5.20 13.43 2.31
C SER A 76 6.05 14.65 2.68
N PRO A 77 7.26 14.80 2.12
CA PRO A 77 8.11 15.96 2.35
C PRO A 77 7.68 17.20 1.54
N GLU A 78 6.60 17.11 0.76
CA GLU A 78 6.18 18.21 -0.09
C GLU A 78 5.78 19.46 0.70
N THR A 79 6.08 20.62 0.13
CA THR A 79 5.79 21.94 0.71
C THR A 79 5.04 22.84 -0.26
N GLN A 80 4.60 24.01 0.22
CA GLN A 80 3.93 25.02 -0.61
C GLN A 80 2.65 24.52 -1.28
N LEU A 81 1.85 23.74 -0.54
CA LEU A 81 0.53 23.30 -0.96
C LEU A 81 -0.54 24.34 -0.57
N ILE A 82 -1.62 24.39 -1.35
CA ILE A 82 -2.78 25.21 -1.00
C ILE A 82 -3.30 24.81 0.38
N LYS A 83 -3.62 25.83 1.18
CA LYS A 83 -4.12 25.66 2.55
C LYS A 83 -5.64 25.76 2.64
N THR A 84 -6.28 26.17 1.56
CA THR A 84 -7.73 26.28 1.41
C THR A 84 -8.13 25.63 0.09
N PHE A 85 -9.23 24.91 0.08
CA PHE A 85 -9.73 24.27 -1.15
C PHE A 85 -10.67 25.21 -1.92
N GLY A 86 -11.36 26.10 -1.22
CA GLY A 86 -12.42 26.94 -1.79
C GLY A 86 -13.71 26.15 -2.05
N GLU A 87 -14.78 26.87 -2.40
CA GLU A 87 -16.13 26.30 -2.51
C GLU A 87 -16.24 25.17 -3.56
N GLN A 88 -15.45 25.24 -4.63
CA GLN A 88 -15.44 24.26 -5.71
C GLN A 88 -14.42 23.13 -5.51
N GLY A 89 -13.70 23.15 -4.38
CA GLY A 89 -12.57 22.26 -4.16
C GLY A 89 -11.32 22.66 -4.95
N PRO A 90 -10.22 21.88 -4.81
CA PRO A 90 -8.99 22.11 -5.57
C PRO A 90 -9.24 22.04 -7.08
N GLN A 91 -8.43 22.75 -7.85
CA GLN A 91 -8.55 22.77 -9.31
C GLN A 91 -8.35 21.37 -9.90
N LYS A 92 -9.35 20.86 -10.61
CA LYS A 92 -9.21 19.64 -11.39
C LYS A 92 -8.35 19.91 -12.63
N VAL A 93 -7.30 19.12 -12.83
CA VAL A 93 -6.38 19.24 -13.97
C VAL A 93 -6.88 18.39 -15.14
N TRP A 94 -7.08 17.11 -14.89
CA TRP A 94 -7.57 16.13 -15.84
C TRP A 94 -8.25 14.96 -15.12
N GLU A 95 -9.08 14.22 -15.85
CA GLU A 95 -9.61 12.93 -15.40
C GLU A 95 -9.66 11.93 -16.57
N VAL A 96 -9.57 10.64 -16.26
CA VAL A 96 -9.71 9.57 -17.24
C VAL A 96 -10.58 8.44 -16.69
N THR A 97 -11.48 7.90 -17.52
CA THR A 97 -12.20 6.66 -17.20
C THR A 97 -11.23 5.53 -16.88
N ARG A 98 -11.49 4.81 -15.79
CA ARG A 98 -10.68 3.68 -15.34
C ARG A 98 -11.57 2.44 -15.18
N GLY A 99 -10.97 1.26 -15.22
CA GLY A 99 -11.63 0.03 -14.80
C GLY A 99 -11.70 -0.15 -13.29
N GLU A 100 -12.14 -1.34 -12.87
CA GLU A 100 -12.25 -1.78 -11.48
C GLU A 100 -10.87 -1.92 -10.81
N GLY A 101 -10.83 -1.83 -9.48
CA GLY A 101 -9.63 -2.07 -8.69
C GLY A 101 -9.40 -1.01 -7.62
N TYR A 102 -8.47 -1.30 -6.72
CA TYR A 102 -8.16 -0.48 -5.55
C TYR A 102 -6.67 -0.17 -5.42
N ALA A 103 -5.88 -0.51 -6.44
CA ALA A 103 -4.49 -0.08 -6.52
C ALA A 103 -4.39 1.44 -6.47
N SER A 104 -3.55 1.93 -5.55
CA SER A 104 -3.04 3.30 -5.60
C SER A 104 -2.16 3.47 -6.85
N ALA A 105 -1.92 4.72 -7.23
CA ALA A 105 -1.03 5.04 -8.34
C ALA A 105 0.41 5.20 -7.86
N SER A 106 1.36 5.03 -8.78
CA SER A 106 2.73 5.46 -8.56
C SER A 106 3.08 6.62 -9.47
N VAL A 107 3.79 7.60 -8.94
CA VAL A 107 4.21 8.80 -9.67
C VAL A 107 5.73 8.88 -9.67
N ILE A 108 6.31 8.94 -10.87
CA ILE A 108 7.76 8.95 -11.12
C ILE A 108 8.07 10.08 -12.09
N GLY A 109 8.64 11.18 -11.59
CA GLY A 109 8.91 12.38 -12.39
C GLY A 109 7.63 12.93 -13.03
N ASN A 110 7.47 12.75 -14.34
CA ASN A 110 6.28 13.20 -15.09
C ASN A 110 5.35 12.04 -15.49
N ARG A 111 5.58 10.84 -14.95
CA ARG A 111 4.84 9.62 -15.29
C ARG A 111 3.96 9.19 -14.13
N VAL A 112 2.71 8.88 -14.41
CA VAL A 112 1.76 8.29 -13.45
C VAL A 112 1.39 6.90 -13.92
N ILE A 113 1.63 5.90 -13.07
CA ILE A 113 1.30 4.50 -13.33
C ILE A 113 -0.01 4.18 -12.61
N ILE A 114 -1.01 3.76 -13.38
CA ILE A 114 -2.27 3.24 -12.86
C ILE A 114 -2.38 1.74 -13.17
N PHE A 115 -3.00 1.00 -12.26
CA PHE A 115 -3.24 -0.43 -12.42
C PHE A 115 -4.69 -0.76 -12.08
N HIS A 116 -5.41 -1.28 -13.05
CA HIS A 116 -6.85 -1.48 -12.95
C HIS A 116 -7.30 -2.61 -13.85
N ARG A 117 -8.57 -3.02 -13.75
CA ARG A 117 -9.14 -4.05 -14.59
C ARG A 117 -10.24 -3.50 -15.47
N SER A 118 -10.09 -3.66 -16.78
CA SER A 118 -11.15 -3.41 -17.75
C SER A 118 -11.61 -4.74 -18.34
N ASN A 119 -12.88 -5.07 -18.16
CA ASN A 119 -13.47 -6.32 -18.62
C ASN A 119 -12.73 -7.56 -18.07
N ASN A 120 -12.08 -8.33 -18.95
CA ASN A 120 -11.32 -9.54 -18.59
C ASN A 120 -9.81 -9.34 -18.68
N GLU A 121 -9.33 -8.09 -18.57
CA GLU A 121 -7.91 -7.77 -18.59
C GLU A 121 -7.53 -6.85 -17.41
N GLU A 122 -6.48 -7.21 -16.68
CA GLU A 122 -5.77 -6.26 -15.82
C GLU A 122 -4.79 -5.45 -16.69
N LEU A 123 -4.79 -4.13 -16.49
CA LEU A 123 -4.16 -3.13 -17.34
C LEU A 123 -3.23 -2.25 -16.51
N VAL A 124 -1.97 -2.17 -16.91
CA VAL A 124 -1.01 -1.18 -16.41
C VAL A 124 -0.86 -0.09 -17.45
N GLU A 125 -1.10 1.16 -17.08
CA GLU A 125 -0.99 2.30 -18.00
C GLU A 125 -0.06 3.35 -17.43
N CYS A 126 0.80 3.91 -18.28
CA CYS A 126 1.64 5.05 -17.95
C CYS A 126 1.06 6.31 -18.59
N LEU A 127 0.69 7.26 -17.76
CA LEU A 127 0.10 8.54 -18.12
C LEU A 127 1.11 9.66 -17.88
N ASP A 128 0.95 10.76 -18.60
CA ASP A 128 1.60 12.02 -18.31
C ASP A 128 0.93 12.70 -17.11
N SER A 129 1.75 13.11 -16.16
CA SER A 129 1.35 13.66 -14.85
C SER A 129 0.46 14.90 -14.94
N GLU A 130 0.68 15.75 -15.94
CA GLU A 130 0.02 17.06 -16.05
C GLU A 130 -1.09 17.10 -17.10
N SER A 131 -1.11 16.18 -18.06
CA SER A 131 -2.13 16.14 -19.12
C SER A 131 -3.02 14.90 -19.12
N GLY A 132 -2.65 13.85 -18.40
CA GLY A 132 -3.37 12.56 -18.37
C GLY A 132 -3.33 11.78 -19.69
N LYS A 133 -2.58 12.27 -20.69
CA LYS A 133 -2.33 11.56 -21.95
C LYS A 133 -1.47 10.32 -21.69
N ARG A 134 -1.63 9.28 -22.50
CA ARG A 134 -0.98 8.00 -22.26
C ARG A 134 0.33 7.89 -23.04
N TYR A 135 1.39 7.43 -22.37
CA TYR A 135 2.62 6.98 -23.01
C TYR A 135 2.51 5.55 -23.53
N TRP A 136 2.04 4.63 -22.69
CA TRP A 136 1.92 3.21 -23.04
C TRP A 136 0.86 2.52 -22.19
N LYS A 137 0.42 1.36 -22.67
CA LYS A 137 -0.50 0.44 -22.00
C LYS A 137 0.04 -0.99 -22.13
N TYR A 138 0.05 -1.71 -21.02
CA TYR A 138 0.25 -3.15 -20.98
C TYR A 138 -1.01 -3.82 -20.41
N GLY A 139 -1.38 -4.98 -20.93
CA GLY A 139 -2.56 -5.71 -20.48
C GLY A 139 -2.38 -7.22 -20.55
N TYR A 140 -3.01 -7.94 -19.63
CA TYR A 140 -3.06 -9.40 -19.63
C TYR A 140 -4.41 -9.89 -19.14
N LYS A 141 -4.80 -11.08 -19.62
CA LYS A 141 -6.10 -11.68 -19.31
C LYS A 141 -6.16 -12.13 -17.86
N THR A 142 -7.29 -11.89 -17.21
CA THR A 142 -7.64 -12.40 -15.89
C THR A 142 -9.05 -13.00 -15.91
N ARG A 143 -9.28 -13.98 -15.03
CA ARG A 143 -10.62 -14.49 -14.74
C ARG A 143 -10.99 -14.31 -13.28
N TYR A 144 -10.20 -13.55 -12.52
CA TYR A 144 -10.43 -13.31 -11.11
C TYR A 144 -11.87 -12.85 -10.86
N ARG A 145 -12.46 -13.33 -9.77
CA ARG A 145 -13.73 -12.82 -9.26
C ARG A 145 -13.60 -12.70 -7.76
N ASP A 146 -13.93 -11.51 -7.27
CA ASP A 146 -13.99 -11.25 -5.84
C ASP A 146 -15.12 -12.05 -5.22
N ARG A 147 -14.87 -12.71 -4.08
CA ARG A 147 -15.85 -13.61 -3.45
C ARG A 147 -17.09 -12.85 -2.95
N TYR A 148 -16.93 -11.59 -2.54
CA TYR A 148 -18.00 -10.76 -1.99
C TYR A 148 -18.53 -9.71 -2.96
N GLY A 149 -17.92 -9.60 -4.14
CA GLY A 149 -18.35 -8.68 -5.20
C GLY A 149 -17.98 -7.22 -4.96
N PHE A 150 -16.95 -6.93 -4.14
CA PHE A 150 -16.51 -5.54 -3.96
C PHE A 150 -15.85 -4.98 -5.23
N GLY A 151 -14.92 -5.73 -5.83
CA GLY A 151 -14.31 -5.34 -7.09
C GLY A 151 -13.30 -6.38 -7.58
N ASN A 152 -13.26 -6.61 -8.89
CA ASN A 152 -12.47 -7.70 -9.46
C ASN A 152 -11.10 -7.25 -9.98
N GLY A 153 -10.70 -6.01 -9.70
CA GLY A 153 -9.45 -5.44 -10.15
C GLY A 153 -8.30 -5.58 -9.15
N PRO A 154 -7.09 -5.20 -9.57
CA PRO A 154 -5.90 -5.28 -8.74
C PRO A 154 -5.98 -4.34 -7.54
N ARG A 155 -5.33 -4.72 -6.45
CA ARG A 155 -5.33 -4.00 -5.16
C ARG A 155 -3.96 -3.44 -4.78
N CYS A 156 -2.90 -4.05 -5.28
CA CYS A 156 -1.54 -3.64 -4.99
C CYS A 156 -1.15 -2.40 -5.81
N GLN A 157 -0.59 -1.38 -5.15
CA GLN A 157 0.04 -0.27 -5.85
C GLN A 157 1.19 -0.80 -6.73
N PRO A 158 1.28 -0.42 -8.01
CA PRO A 158 2.49 -0.61 -8.82
C PRO A 158 3.65 0.09 -8.15
N ILE A 159 4.80 -0.54 -7.94
CA ILE A 159 5.95 0.14 -7.34
C ILE A 159 7.06 0.37 -8.38
N SER A 160 7.97 1.30 -8.13
CA SER A 160 9.04 1.61 -9.08
C SER A 160 10.38 1.91 -8.40
N ASP A 161 11.46 1.60 -9.12
CA ASP A 161 12.83 2.04 -8.78
C ASP A 161 13.33 3.18 -9.69
N GLY A 162 12.42 3.82 -10.43
CA GLY A 162 12.72 4.89 -11.39
C GLY A 162 13.08 4.40 -12.80
N GLN A 163 13.38 3.11 -12.98
CA GLN A 163 13.67 2.52 -14.29
C GLN A 163 12.62 1.47 -14.69
N PHE A 164 12.17 0.69 -13.72
CA PHE A 164 11.19 -0.38 -13.91
C PHE A 164 9.98 -0.17 -13.00
N VAL A 165 8.86 -0.73 -13.44
CA VAL A 165 7.60 -0.79 -12.71
C VAL A 165 7.32 -2.25 -12.38
N TYR A 166 7.04 -2.53 -11.12
CA TYR A 166 6.72 -3.85 -10.60
C TYR A 166 5.26 -3.90 -10.20
N THR A 167 4.52 -4.88 -10.72
CA THR A 167 3.09 -5.05 -10.42
C THR A 167 2.78 -6.48 -10.04
N ILE A 168 1.83 -6.66 -9.11
CA ILE A 168 1.24 -7.95 -8.79
C ILE A 168 -0.29 -7.86 -8.85
N GLY A 169 -0.88 -8.62 -9.76
CA GLY A 169 -2.32 -8.65 -10.01
C GLY A 169 -3.13 -9.40 -8.96
N ALA A 170 -4.45 -9.36 -9.06
CA ALA A 170 -5.34 -10.04 -8.11
C ALA A 170 -5.14 -11.57 -8.08
N GLU A 171 -4.65 -12.16 -9.17
CA GLU A 171 -4.29 -13.59 -9.25
C GLU A 171 -2.80 -13.88 -8.99
N ALA A 172 -2.08 -12.96 -8.34
CA ALA A 172 -0.64 -13.06 -8.07
C ALA A 172 0.25 -13.17 -9.33
N MET A 173 -0.20 -12.56 -10.43
CA MET A 173 0.62 -12.38 -11.63
C MET A 173 1.62 -11.26 -11.41
N LEU A 174 2.91 -11.59 -11.29
CA LEU A 174 3.99 -10.65 -11.02
C LEU A 174 4.68 -10.23 -12.32
N HIS A 175 4.83 -8.93 -12.54
CA HIS A 175 5.47 -8.37 -13.74
C HIS A 175 6.55 -7.36 -13.37
N CYS A 176 7.59 -7.29 -14.22
CA CYS A 176 8.52 -6.18 -14.30
C CYS A 176 8.42 -5.56 -15.69
N LEU A 177 8.07 -4.27 -15.75
CA LEU A 177 7.88 -3.51 -16.97
C LEU A 177 8.89 -2.37 -17.03
N GLU A 178 9.46 -2.10 -18.19
CA GLU A 178 10.29 -0.90 -18.41
C GLU A 178 9.42 0.36 -18.32
N LEU A 179 9.79 1.30 -17.43
CA LEU A 179 8.99 2.50 -17.16
C LEU A 179 8.76 3.36 -18.41
N SER A 180 9.75 3.43 -19.30
CA SER A 180 9.70 4.29 -20.48
C SER A 180 8.79 3.76 -21.58
N THR A 181 8.60 2.44 -21.69
CA THR A 181 7.91 1.82 -22.84
C THR A 181 6.80 0.82 -22.47
N GLY A 182 6.71 0.38 -21.22
CA GLY A 182 5.79 -0.67 -20.77
C GLY A 182 6.14 -2.07 -21.27
N ARG A 183 7.34 -2.27 -21.85
CA ARG A 183 7.77 -3.60 -22.31
C ARG A 183 8.12 -4.48 -21.13
N ILE A 184 7.72 -5.74 -21.19
CA ILE A 184 7.99 -6.71 -20.12
C ILE A 184 9.48 -7.04 -20.11
N LEU A 185 10.16 -6.79 -18.99
CA LEU A 185 11.49 -7.33 -18.73
C LEU A 185 11.40 -8.81 -18.36
N TRP A 186 10.55 -9.16 -17.40
CA TRP A 186 10.24 -10.53 -17.00
C TRP A 186 8.85 -10.59 -16.35
N LYS A 187 8.28 -11.79 -16.25
CA LYS A 187 6.99 -12.03 -15.56
C LYS A 187 6.96 -13.40 -14.90
N ARG A 188 6.12 -13.56 -13.88
CA ARG A 188 5.90 -14.79 -13.12
C ARG A 188 4.42 -15.01 -12.82
N ASP A 189 4.01 -16.27 -12.74
CA ASP A 189 2.67 -16.68 -12.31
C ASP A 189 2.80 -17.32 -10.93
N LEU A 190 2.89 -16.48 -9.89
CA LEU A 190 3.23 -16.96 -8.54
C LEU A 190 2.17 -17.92 -8.01
N ARG A 191 0.91 -17.73 -8.42
CA ARG A 191 -0.18 -18.64 -8.06
C ARG A 191 0.09 -20.06 -8.55
N LYS A 192 0.52 -20.24 -9.80
CA LYS A 192 0.88 -21.57 -10.32
C LYS A 192 2.20 -22.07 -9.76
N GLU A 193 3.20 -21.20 -9.66
CA GLU A 193 4.57 -21.58 -9.27
C GLU A 193 4.67 -22.02 -7.80
N PHE A 194 3.86 -21.43 -6.93
CA PHE A 194 3.87 -21.68 -5.48
C PHE A 194 2.57 -22.29 -4.95
N ASP A 195 1.68 -22.73 -5.85
CA ASP A 195 0.38 -23.33 -5.51
C ASP A 195 -0.43 -22.47 -4.52
N LEU A 196 -0.53 -21.17 -4.81
CA LEU A 196 -1.16 -20.21 -3.91
C LEU A 196 -2.67 -20.38 -3.90
N THR A 197 -3.24 -20.42 -2.69
CA THR A 197 -4.66 -20.20 -2.50
C THR A 197 -4.89 -18.70 -2.43
N LEU A 198 -5.78 -18.18 -3.28
CA LEU A 198 -6.16 -16.77 -3.22
C LEU A 198 -7.16 -16.58 -2.08
N ASP A 199 -6.89 -15.64 -1.19
CA ASP A 199 -7.85 -15.18 -0.20
C ASP A 199 -9.12 -14.61 -0.87
N PHE A 200 -10.19 -14.41 -0.11
CA PHE A 200 -11.48 -13.94 -0.63
C PHE A 200 -11.45 -12.61 -1.44
N PHE A 201 -10.44 -11.76 -1.27
CA PHE A 201 -10.22 -10.54 -2.09
C PHE A 201 -8.99 -10.62 -3.01
N GLY A 202 -8.45 -11.82 -3.25
CA GLY A 202 -7.29 -12.02 -4.13
C GLY A 202 -6.00 -11.54 -3.47
N PHE A 203 -4.98 -11.26 -4.27
CA PHE A 203 -3.72 -10.71 -3.76
C PHE A 203 -3.82 -9.19 -3.53
N GLY A 204 -3.34 -8.68 -2.38
CA GLY A 204 -3.46 -7.25 -2.07
C GLY A 204 -2.36 -6.57 -1.25
N GLY A 205 -1.36 -7.28 -0.74
CA GLY A 205 -0.16 -6.64 -0.16
C GLY A 205 0.78 -6.16 -1.26
N ALA A 206 1.09 -4.86 -1.32
CA ALA A 206 2.02 -4.34 -2.31
C ALA A 206 3.42 -4.93 -2.09
N PRO A 207 4.18 -5.25 -3.15
CA PRO A 207 5.57 -5.67 -2.99
C PRO A 207 6.42 -4.57 -2.34
N LEU A 208 7.56 -4.96 -1.79
CA LEU A 208 8.55 -4.04 -1.26
C LEU A 208 9.84 -4.14 -2.08
N LEU A 209 10.40 -3.00 -2.48
CA LEU A 209 11.76 -2.94 -3.01
C LEU A 209 12.73 -2.68 -1.85
N GLU A 210 13.75 -3.53 -1.73
CA GLU A 210 14.88 -3.33 -0.82
C GLU A 210 16.16 -3.73 -1.57
N ASP A 211 17.04 -2.77 -1.84
CA ASP A 211 18.21 -2.93 -2.69
C ASP A 211 17.88 -3.53 -4.09
N ASN A 212 18.40 -4.73 -4.36
CA ASN A 212 18.18 -5.49 -5.59
C ASN A 212 17.06 -6.52 -5.45
N GLN A 213 16.28 -6.45 -4.38
CA GLN A 213 15.28 -7.44 -4.02
C GLN A 213 13.87 -6.85 -4.14
N LEU A 214 12.96 -7.70 -4.61
CA LEU A 214 11.52 -7.48 -4.64
C LEU A 214 10.89 -8.51 -3.69
N ILE A 215 10.42 -8.03 -2.55
CA ILE A 215 10.00 -8.85 -1.41
C ILE A 215 8.48 -8.90 -1.34
N ILE A 216 7.92 -10.10 -1.17
CA ILE A 216 6.47 -10.35 -1.23
C ILE A 216 6.08 -11.40 -0.16
N ASN A 217 5.01 -11.12 0.60
CA ASN A 217 4.35 -12.12 1.45
C ASN A 217 3.36 -12.93 0.61
N ILE A 218 3.82 -14.09 0.10
CA ILE A 218 3.01 -14.94 -0.77
C ILE A 218 2.22 -16.00 -0.01
N GLY A 219 2.62 -16.34 1.23
CA GLY A 219 1.90 -17.28 2.07
C GLY A 219 1.72 -18.67 1.47
N SER A 220 2.73 -19.18 0.76
CA SER A 220 2.60 -20.48 0.07
C SER A 220 2.36 -21.61 1.08
N PRO A 221 1.29 -22.43 0.93
CA PRO A 221 0.96 -23.49 1.89
C PRO A 221 2.03 -24.59 2.02
N ARG A 222 2.85 -24.78 0.98
CA ARG A 222 3.89 -25.82 0.91
C ARG A 222 5.24 -25.25 0.48
N GLY A 223 5.41 -23.94 0.67
CA GLY A 223 6.56 -23.20 0.21
C GLY A 223 6.89 -22.06 1.19
N PRO A 224 7.61 -21.05 0.72
CA PRO A 224 7.93 -19.90 1.56
C PRO A 224 6.69 -19.02 1.82
N SER A 225 6.54 -18.53 3.05
CA SER A 225 5.54 -17.51 3.38
C SER A 225 5.94 -16.13 2.84
N VAL A 226 7.24 -15.83 2.82
CA VAL A 226 7.80 -14.59 2.28
C VAL A 226 8.91 -14.92 1.31
N VAL A 227 8.95 -14.27 0.15
CA VAL A 227 9.95 -14.49 -0.89
C VAL A 227 10.59 -13.18 -1.31
N ALA A 228 11.89 -13.20 -1.53
CA ALA A 228 12.59 -12.17 -2.28
C ALA A 228 12.94 -12.67 -3.68
N PHE A 229 12.62 -11.87 -4.68
CA PHE A 229 13.09 -12.05 -6.05
C PHE A 229 14.14 -10.98 -6.37
N ASN A 230 15.12 -11.31 -7.20
CA ASN A 230 16.01 -10.31 -7.76
C ASN A 230 15.22 -9.43 -8.72
N LYS A 231 15.20 -8.12 -8.49
CA LYS A 231 14.33 -7.19 -9.21
C LYS A 231 14.60 -7.10 -10.71
N LEU A 232 15.81 -7.43 -11.18
CA LEU A 232 16.18 -7.35 -12.60
C LEU A 232 16.02 -8.67 -13.35
N THR A 233 16.10 -9.80 -12.64
CA THR A 233 16.06 -11.12 -13.28
C THR A 233 14.79 -11.90 -12.96
N GLY A 234 14.02 -11.49 -11.95
CA GLY A 234 12.87 -12.20 -11.43
C GLY A 234 13.22 -13.53 -10.75
N ARG A 235 14.51 -13.87 -10.60
CA ARG A 235 14.94 -15.11 -9.94
C ARG A 235 14.77 -15.01 -8.44
N MET A 236 14.30 -16.09 -7.81
CA MET A 236 14.20 -16.18 -6.37
C MET A 236 15.61 -16.08 -5.74
N VAL A 237 15.72 -15.28 -4.68
CA VAL A 237 16.97 -15.04 -3.93
C VAL A 237 16.93 -15.81 -2.61
N TRP A 238 15.83 -15.70 -1.88
CA TRP A 238 15.57 -16.46 -0.66
C TRP A 238 14.07 -16.65 -0.45
N GLY A 239 13.73 -17.62 0.39
CA GLY A 239 12.38 -17.86 0.89
C GLY A 239 12.39 -18.02 2.41
N THR A 240 11.38 -17.48 3.07
CA THR A 240 11.18 -17.60 4.52
C THR A 240 10.23 -18.75 4.81
N GLU A 241 10.72 -19.75 5.56
CA GLU A 241 9.93 -20.90 6.00
C GLU A 241 9.06 -20.53 7.21
N GLU A 242 7.76 -20.40 6.96
CA GLU A 242 6.72 -20.13 7.95
C GLU A 242 5.37 -20.65 7.40
N GLU A 243 4.49 -21.12 8.28
CA GLU A 243 3.19 -21.70 7.90
C GLU A 243 2.08 -20.65 7.78
N TRP A 244 2.35 -19.40 8.16
CA TRP A 244 1.40 -18.30 8.07
C TRP A 244 1.13 -17.92 6.61
N GLY A 245 -0.16 -17.86 6.27
CA GLY A 245 -0.62 -17.48 4.94
C GLY A 245 -0.33 -16.01 4.59
N SER A 246 -0.72 -15.63 3.37
CA SER A 246 -0.60 -14.26 2.89
C SER A 246 -1.51 -13.34 3.68
N SER A 247 -1.26 -12.04 3.55
CA SER A 247 -2.17 -11.01 4.03
C SER A 247 -2.32 -9.90 2.98
N TYR A 248 -3.05 -8.86 3.35
CA TYR A 248 -3.20 -7.65 2.52
C TYR A 248 -2.27 -6.53 2.99
N SER A 249 -1.48 -6.76 4.03
CA SER A 249 -0.49 -5.82 4.53
C SER A 249 0.72 -5.76 3.61
N SER A 250 1.18 -4.56 3.29
CA SER A 250 2.44 -4.37 2.57
C SER A 250 3.62 -4.53 3.55
N PRO A 251 4.72 -5.20 3.17
CA PRO A 251 5.92 -5.27 3.99
C PRO A 251 6.58 -3.90 4.17
N ILE A 252 7.25 -3.70 5.31
CA ILE A 252 7.97 -2.47 5.63
C ILE A 252 9.40 -2.82 6.05
N VAL A 253 10.35 -1.94 5.73
CA VAL A 253 11.75 -2.04 6.17
C VAL A 253 12.13 -0.83 6.98
N ALA A 254 12.80 -1.05 8.10
CA ALA A 254 13.26 0.02 8.97
C ALA A 254 14.57 -0.34 9.67
N ASP A 255 15.32 0.69 10.03
CA ASP A 255 16.50 0.56 10.89
C ASP A 255 16.09 0.53 12.35
N THR A 256 16.53 -0.52 13.04
CA THR A 256 16.32 -0.73 14.47
C THR A 256 17.65 -0.75 15.21
N ALA A 257 17.62 -0.78 16.55
CA ALA A 257 18.83 -0.99 17.34
C ALA A 257 19.55 -2.32 17.00
N GLY A 258 18.82 -3.33 16.53
CA GLY A 258 19.35 -4.62 16.06
C GLY A 258 19.69 -4.67 14.55
N GLY A 259 19.80 -3.50 13.90
CA GLY A 259 20.08 -3.34 12.48
C GLY A 259 18.84 -3.21 11.59
N ARG A 260 19.04 -3.23 10.27
CA ARG A 260 17.97 -3.17 9.26
C ARG A 260 17.09 -4.43 9.34
N LYS A 261 15.78 -4.24 9.48
CA LYS A 261 14.78 -5.32 9.60
C LYS A 261 13.67 -5.17 8.56
N LEU A 262 13.16 -6.32 8.12
CA LEU A 262 11.93 -6.46 7.35
C LEU A 262 10.79 -6.86 8.29
N PHE A 263 9.67 -6.14 8.19
CA PHE A 263 8.44 -6.36 8.95
C PHE A 263 7.35 -6.83 8.00
N VAL A 264 6.85 -8.03 8.23
CA VAL A 264 5.76 -8.63 7.44
C VAL A 264 4.63 -8.99 8.38
N PHE A 265 3.49 -8.34 8.25
CA PHE A 265 2.30 -8.69 9.00
C PHE A 265 1.49 -9.72 8.21
N ALA A 266 1.77 -11.00 8.44
CA ALA A 266 1.23 -12.12 7.68
C ALA A 266 -0.07 -12.67 8.30
N GLY A 267 -0.78 -13.50 7.53
CA GLY A 267 -2.00 -14.18 7.96
C GLY A 267 -3.29 -13.48 7.54
N GLY A 268 -4.07 -14.18 6.72
CA GLY A 268 -5.37 -13.78 6.20
C GLY A 268 -6.38 -14.90 6.43
N GLU A 269 -7.09 -15.31 5.38
CA GLU A 269 -8.09 -16.39 5.42
C GLU A 269 -7.43 -17.74 5.78
N SER A 270 -7.73 -18.32 6.95
CA SER A 270 -7.06 -19.56 7.38
C SER A 270 -7.82 -20.35 8.45
N ARG A 271 -7.66 -21.68 8.41
CA ARG A 271 -8.11 -22.62 9.46
C ARG A 271 -7.04 -23.71 9.69
N PRO A 272 -6.41 -23.79 10.87
CA PRO A 272 -6.58 -22.93 12.05
C PRO A 272 -6.18 -21.48 11.78
N ALA A 273 -6.67 -20.57 12.64
CA ALA A 273 -6.35 -19.15 12.61
C ALA A 273 -4.86 -18.92 12.93
N THR A 274 -4.03 -18.67 11.92
CA THR A 274 -2.59 -18.40 12.10
C THR A 274 -2.18 -17.12 11.36
N GLY A 275 -1.18 -16.43 11.90
CA GLY A 275 -0.78 -15.11 11.42
C GLY A 275 -0.18 -14.25 12.52
N GLY A 276 0.44 -13.15 12.12
CA GLY A 276 1.13 -12.25 13.03
C GLY A 276 2.28 -11.50 12.38
N LEU A 277 3.07 -10.83 13.21
CA LEU A 277 4.26 -10.12 12.75
C LEU A 277 5.44 -11.08 12.62
N LEU A 278 6.05 -11.09 11.44
CA LEU A 278 7.37 -11.64 11.19
C LEU A 278 8.38 -10.48 11.13
N VAL A 279 9.46 -10.61 11.90
CA VAL A 279 10.63 -9.73 11.83
C VAL A 279 11.77 -10.55 11.22
N ILE A 280 12.24 -10.13 10.06
CA ILE A 280 13.11 -10.90 9.17
C ILE A 280 14.39 -10.09 8.87
N ASP A 281 15.53 -10.75 8.72
CA ASP A 281 16.71 -10.14 8.09
C ASP A 281 16.45 -10.02 6.57
N PRO A 282 16.35 -8.79 6.01
CA PRO A 282 15.95 -8.57 4.62
C PRO A 282 16.92 -9.15 3.58
N ARG A 283 18.16 -9.47 3.96
CA ARG A 283 19.17 -10.00 3.04
C ARG A 283 19.10 -11.51 2.91
N THR A 284 18.61 -12.19 3.95
CA THR A 284 18.71 -13.65 4.05
C THR A 284 17.36 -14.36 4.16
N GLY A 285 16.28 -13.65 4.47
CA GLY A 285 14.99 -14.26 4.76
C GLY A 285 14.95 -14.95 6.13
N LYS A 286 15.99 -14.83 6.95
CA LYS A 286 16.02 -15.45 8.28
C LYS A 286 15.10 -14.69 9.23
N ILE A 287 14.16 -15.40 9.84
CA ILE A 287 13.32 -14.85 10.89
C ILE A 287 14.15 -14.60 12.16
N ASN A 288 14.09 -13.36 12.65
CA ASN A 288 14.60 -12.97 13.97
C ASN A 288 13.54 -13.17 15.05
N CYS A 289 12.29 -12.79 14.79
CA CYS A 289 11.20 -12.89 15.73
C CYS A 289 9.87 -13.18 15.03
N ARG A 290 9.00 -13.91 15.74
CA ARG A 290 7.61 -14.17 15.37
C ARG A 290 6.73 -13.69 16.52
N PHE A 291 5.69 -12.94 16.21
CA PHE A 291 4.69 -12.54 17.20
C PHE A 291 3.28 -12.81 16.66
N PRO A 292 2.62 -13.91 17.10
CA PRO A 292 1.28 -14.25 16.65
C PRO A 292 0.27 -13.14 16.97
N TRP A 293 -0.40 -12.63 15.94
CA TRP A 293 -1.42 -11.57 16.07
C TRP A 293 -2.37 -11.63 14.88
N ARG A 294 -3.52 -12.28 15.07
CA ARG A 294 -4.52 -12.46 14.01
C ARG A 294 -5.84 -12.85 14.64
N GLY A 295 -6.93 -12.20 14.22
CA GLY A 295 -8.27 -12.49 14.71
C GLY A 295 -8.66 -13.96 14.54
N SER A 296 -9.43 -14.53 15.47
CA SER A 296 -9.74 -15.96 15.49
C SER A 296 -10.73 -16.42 14.39
N ARG A 297 -11.39 -15.46 13.72
CA ARG A 297 -12.38 -15.72 12.66
C ARG A 297 -11.72 -16.34 11.43
N TYR A 298 -12.38 -17.29 10.76
CA TYR A 298 -11.85 -17.88 9.52
C TYR A 298 -11.54 -16.80 8.47
N GLU A 299 -12.50 -15.88 8.25
CA GLU A 299 -12.40 -14.77 7.29
C GLU A 299 -11.88 -13.50 7.97
N SER A 300 -10.67 -13.58 8.54
CA SER A 300 -9.96 -12.44 9.14
C SER A 300 -8.98 -11.81 8.14
N VAL A 301 -8.68 -10.53 8.31
CA VAL A 301 -7.78 -9.76 7.45
C VAL A 301 -6.76 -9.01 8.29
N ASN A 302 -5.48 -9.23 8.00
CA ASN A 302 -4.40 -8.31 8.33
C ASN A 302 -4.11 -7.45 7.07
N ALA A 303 -4.47 -6.17 7.08
CA ALA A 303 -4.34 -5.30 5.90
C ALA A 303 -3.59 -3.99 6.14
N SER A 304 -3.62 -3.44 7.35
CA SER A 304 -2.79 -2.28 7.68
C SER A 304 -1.32 -2.68 7.69
N SER A 305 -0.46 -1.80 7.16
CA SER A 305 0.98 -2.04 7.19
C SER A 305 1.53 -1.74 8.59
N PRO A 306 2.58 -2.44 9.05
CA PRO A 306 3.22 -2.14 10.32
C PRO A 306 3.69 -0.68 10.41
N VAL A 307 3.38 0.00 11.51
CA VAL A 307 3.90 1.35 11.78
C VAL A 307 5.16 1.22 12.63
N VAL A 308 6.32 1.52 12.03
CA VAL A 308 7.64 1.31 12.65
C VAL A 308 8.30 2.65 12.97
N VAL A 309 8.69 2.84 14.23
CA VAL A 309 9.37 4.05 14.73
C VAL A 309 10.52 3.65 15.65
N GLY A 310 11.74 3.77 15.15
CA GLY A 310 12.93 3.28 15.86
C GLY A 310 12.84 1.77 16.12
N SER A 311 12.88 1.37 17.39
CA SER A 311 12.69 -0.04 17.81
C SER A 311 11.23 -0.44 17.97
N LYS A 312 10.27 0.48 17.92
CA LYS A 312 8.85 0.20 18.21
C LYS A 312 8.09 -0.13 16.93
N VAL A 313 7.21 -1.12 17.00
CA VAL A 313 6.36 -1.57 15.89
C VAL A 313 4.93 -1.67 16.40
N TYR A 314 4.01 -0.96 15.76
CA TYR A 314 2.58 -1.11 15.98
C TYR A 314 1.94 -1.89 14.82
N ILE A 315 1.13 -2.88 15.17
CA ILE A 315 0.26 -3.61 14.24
C ILE A 315 -1.15 -3.69 14.83
N SER A 316 -2.16 -3.71 13.97
CA SER A 316 -3.55 -3.77 14.40
C SER A 316 -4.46 -4.43 13.37
N GLU A 317 -5.54 -5.02 13.86
CA GLU A 317 -6.61 -5.60 13.05
C GLU A 317 -7.96 -5.46 13.78
N CYS A 318 -9.07 -5.37 13.03
CA CYS A 318 -10.40 -5.03 13.56
C CYS A 318 -11.41 -6.20 13.57
N TYR A 319 -10.94 -7.44 13.54
CA TYR A 319 -11.69 -8.70 13.58
C TYR A 319 -11.62 -9.41 14.94
N GLY A 320 -10.97 -8.80 15.94
CA GLY A 320 -11.14 -9.13 17.36
C GLY A 320 -9.87 -9.08 18.23
N SER A 321 -8.66 -9.03 17.67
CA SER A 321 -7.43 -8.95 18.48
C SER A 321 -7.05 -7.53 18.87
N GLY A 322 -7.42 -6.55 18.03
CA GLY A 322 -7.12 -5.15 18.21
C GLY A 322 -5.67 -4.77 17.89
N GLY A 323 -5.13 -3.81 18.63
CA GLY A 323 -3.80 -3.25 18.44
C GLY A 323 -2.77 -3.76 19.45
N VAL A 324 -1.52 -3.91 19.00
CA VAL A 324 -0.37 -4.26 19.85
C VAL A 324 0.85 -3.45 19.43
N CYS A 325 1.60 -2.96 20.42
CA CYS A 325 2.92 -2.38 20.20
C CYS A 325 4.01 -3.29 20.76
N LEU A 326 5.01 -3.53 19.93
CA LEU A 326 6.17 -4.35 20.22
C LEU A 326 7.44 -3.49 20.18
N GLU A 327 8.43 -3.88 20.97
CA GLU A 327 9.78 -3.36 20.91
C GLU A 327 10.74 -4.44 20.39
N ILE A 328 11.43 -4.14 19.30
CA ILE A 328 12.48 -4.96 18.73
C ILE A 328 13.76 -4.77 19.54
N GLN A 329 14.15 -5.83 20.24
CA GLN A 329 15.33 -5.84 21.09
C GLN A 329 16.62 -5.94 20.24
N PRO A 330 17.78 -5.50 20.76
CA PRO A 330 19.05 -5.59 20.05
C PRO A 330 19.44 -7.01 19.62
N ASP A 331 19.00 -8.03 20.35
CA ASP A 331 19.21 -9.45 20.02
C ASP A 331 18.28 -9.98 18.91
N GLY A 332 17.36 -9.15 18.42
CA GLY A 332 16.39 -9.47 17.38
C GLY A 332 15.07 -10.08 17.89
N SER A 333 14.91 -10.28 19.19
CA SER A 333 13.63 -10.69 19.79
C SER A 333 12.60 -9.55 19.80
N CYS A 334 11.31 -9.88 19.87
CA CYS A 334 10.26 -8.89 20.11
C CYS A 334 9.77 -8.97 21.55
N LYS A 335 9.65 -7.82 22.18
CA LYS A 335 9.01 -7.66 23.49
C LYS A 335 7.71 -6.92 23.31
N GLU A 336 6.62 -7.44 23.85
CA GLU A 336 5.38 -6.68 23.90
C GLU A 336 5.48 -5.54 24.91
N LEU A 337 5.10 -4.34 24.47
CA LEU A 337 4.98 -3.17 25.34
C LEU A 337 3.56 -3.05 25.91
N TRP A 338 2.57 -3.14 25.03
CA TRP A 338 1.16 -3.07 25.39
C TRP A 338 0.28 -3.63 24.26
N ARG A 339 -0.95 -4.01 24.62
CA ARG A 339 -2.03 -4.35 23.69
C ARG A 339 -3.36 -3.75 24.18
N ASN A 340 -4.23 -3.35 23.27
CA ASN A 340 -5.57 -2.86 23.57
C ASN A 340 -6.50 -2.94 22.34
N GLU A 341 -7.76 -2.59 22.51
CA GLU A 341 -8.78 -2.56 21.44
C GLU A 341 -9.19 -1.12 21.08
N ILE A 342 -8.28 -0.14 21.24
CA ILE A 342 -8.62 1.29 21.13
C ILE A 342 -8.51 1.79 19.68
N LEU A 343 -7.46 1.40 18.95
CA LEU A 343 -7.22 1.80 17.56
C LEU A 343 -7.13 0.57 16.66
N ASN A 344 -8.27 0.07 16.19
CA ASN A 344 -8.33 -1.15 15.39
C ASN A 344 -8.47 -0.79 13.91
N THR A 345 -7.35 -0.69 13.21
CA THR A 345 -7.37 -0.33 11.79
C THR A 345 -7.87 -1.49 10.93
N HIS A 346 -8.74 -1.20 9.96
CA HIS A 346 -9.15 -2.18 8.95
C HIS A 346 -8.06 -2.38 7.89
N PHE A 347 -8.03 -1.54 6.85
CA PHE A 347 -6.96 -1.49 5.86
C PHE A 347 -6.29 -0.10 5.78
N MET A 348 -6.80 0.89 6.53
CA MET A 348 -6.21 2.22 6.63
C MET A 348 -5.07 2.19 7.64
N THR A 349 -3.83 2.30 7.16
CA THR A 349 -2.66 2.31 8.05
C THR A 349 -2.64 3.60 8.87
N ALA A 350 -2.48 3.49 10.18
CA ALA A 350 -2.32 4.65 11.06
C ALA A 350 -1.02 5.39 10.73
N ILE A 351 -1.02 6.71 10.89
CA ILE A 351 0.19 7.53 10.76
C ILE A 351 0.79 7.78 12.14
N HIS A 352 2.11 7.95 12.18
CA HIS A 352 2.83 8.37 13.39
C HIS A 352 3.25 9.83 13.26
N LYS A 353 3.01 10.61 14.32
CA LYS A 353 3.51 11.98 14.46
C LYS A 353 3.84 12.27 15.93
N ASP A 354 5.07 12.71 16.18
CA ASP A 354 5.55 13.19 17.49
C ASP A 354 5.30 12.25 18.68
N GLY A 355 5.39 10.93 18.48
CA GLY A 355 5.18 9.92 19.54
C GLY A 355 3.74 9.42 19.67
N TYR A 356 2.85 9.86 18.78
CA TYR A 356 1.44 9.51 18.78
C TYR A 356 1.04 8.85 17.46
N LEU A 357 0.08 7.93 17.56
CA LEU A 357 -0.55 7.27 16.41
C LEU A 357 -1.92 7.89 16.17
N TYR A 358 -2.20 8.20 14.90
CA TYR A 358 -3.47 8.74 14.45
C TYR A 358 -4.04 7.85 13.35
N GLY A 359 -5.32 7.51 13.44
CA GLY A 359 -5.97 6.71 12.41
C GLY A 359 -7.46 6.57 12.64
N VAL A 360 -8.10 5.81 11.75
CA VAL A 360 -9.50 5.44 11.89
C VAL A 360 -9.58 4.08 12.58
N ASP A 361 -10.34 4.04 13.68
CA ASP A 361 -10.71 2.81 14.38
C ASP A 361 -11.98 2.21 13.76
N GLY A 362 -12.01 0.91 13.53
CA GLY A 362 -13.22 0.17 13.13
C GLY A 362 -13.14 -0.50 11.76
N HIS A 363 -14.09 -1.43 11.53
CA HIS A 363 -14.17 -2.31 10.37
C HIS A 363 -15.00 -1.75 9.19
N GLY A 364 -15.89 -0.79 9.45
CA GLY A 364 -16.92 -0.42 8.50
C GLY A 364 -17.19 1.07 8.43
N PRO A 365 -18.05 1.51 7.50
CA PRO A 365 -18.35 2.92 7.28
C PRO A 365 -19.20 3.58 8.39
N ARG A 366 -19.50 2.85 9.46
CA ARG A 366 -20.20 3.32 10.66
C ARG A 366 -19.37 2.92 11.86
N ASN A 367 -19.39 3.72 12.92
CA ASN A 367 -18.49 3.54 14.08
C ASN A 367 -17.03 3.59 13.63
N ALA A 368 -16.68 4.61 12.85
CA ALA A 368 -15.36 4.82 12.26
C ALA A 368 -14.69 6.11 12.78
N PRO A 369 -14.52 6.24 14.11
CA PRO A 369 -13.96 7.45 14.69
C PRO A 369 -12.48 7.60 14.34
N ILE A 370 -12.04 8.85 14.25
CA ILE A 370 -10.63 9.20 14.26
C ILE A 370 -10.14 9.11 15.71
N VAL A 371 -9.03 8.43 15.91
CA VAL A 371 -8.47 8.13 17.23
C VAL A 371 -7.02 8.59 17.28
N CYS A 372 -6.62 9.15 18.43
CA CYS A 372 -5.23 9.37 18.79
C CYS A 372 -4.86 8.53 20.01
N ILE A 373 -3.78 7.77 19.91
CA ILE A 373 -3.18 7.07 21.04
C ILE A 373 -1.70 7.42 21.17
N LYS A 374 -1.18 7.41 22.39
CA LYS A 374 0.26 7.52 22.64
C LYS A 374 0.96 6.21 22.30
N MET A 375 1.93 6.24 21.40
CA MET A 375 2.58 5.02 20.88
C MET A 375 3.28 4.21 21.98
N ASP A 376 3.82 4.90 22.99
CA ASP A 376 4.62 4.27 24.05
C ASP A 376 3.81 3.47 25.06
N THR A 377 2.56 3.87 25.29
CA THR A 377 1.72 3.35 26.38
C THR A 377 0.41 2.73 25.88
N GLY A 378 -0.01 3.05 24.65
CA GLY A 378 -1.34 2.70 24.14
C GLY A 378 -2.46 3.53 24.77
N GLU A 379 -2.12 4.59 25.50
CA GLU A 379 -3.08 5.47 26.16
C GLU A 379 -3.92 6.22 25.12
N LEU A 380 -5.24 6.19 25.29
CA LEU A 380 -6.17 7.00 24.51
C LEU A 380 -5.99 8.48 24.86
N MET A 381 -5.63 9.29 23.87
CA MET A 381 -5.61 10.75 24.03
C MET A 381 -6.99 11.32 23.74
N TRP A 382 -7.57 10.95 22.60
CA TRP A 382 -8.91 11.36 22.19
C TRP A 382 -9.47 10.44 21.12
N LYS A 383 -10.81 10.47 20.98
CA LYS A 383 -11.59 9.73 19.98
C LYS A 383 -12.75 10.61 19.54
N TYR A 384 -12.82 10.90 18.24
CA TYR A 384 -13.83 11.76 17.64
C TYR A 384 -14.49 11.08 16.46
N GLU A 385 -15.81 11.20 16.36
CA GLU A 385 -16.59 10.70 15.22
C GLU A 385 -17.18 11.91 14.46
N PRO A 386 -16.40 12.51 13.54
CA PRO A 386 -16.86 13.68 12.81
C PRO A 386 -17.95 13.28 11.81
N GLU A 387 -19.05 14.02 11.83
CA GLU A 387 -20.19 13.85 10.93
C GLU A 387 -20.62 15.20 10.35
N TRP A 388 -21.01 15.20 9.07
CA TRP A 388 -21.57 16.38 8.41
C TRP A 388 -22.62 16.00 7.38
N MET A 389 -23.54 16.93 7.12
CA MET A 389 -24.52 16.79 6.06
C MET A 389 -23.95 17.28 4.73
N THR A 390 -24.04 16.47 3.68
CA THR A 390 -23.80 16.91 2.30
C THR A 390 -25.07 16.77 1.48
N THR A 391 -25.31 17.69 0.54
CA THR A 391 -26.42 17.60 -0.42
C THR A 391 -25.88 17.50 -1.82
N VAL A 392 -26.37 16.51 -2.57
CA VAL A 392 -25.83 16.07 -3.84
C VAL A 392 -26.94 16.05 -4.85
N LYS A 393 -26.64 16.49 -6.08
CA LYS A 393 -27.55 16.33 -7.20
C LYS A 393 -27.52 14.88 -7.65
N SER A 394 -28.65 14.18 -7.55
CA SER A 394 -28.81 12.85 -8.14
C SER A 394 -29.81 12.93 -9.30
N PRO A 395 -29.91 11.89 -10.15
CA PRO A 395 -30.92 11.82 -11.20
C PRO A 395 -32.36 11.94 -10.71
N THR A 396 -32.63 11.64 -9.43
CA THR A 396 -33.97 11.71 -8.82
C THR A 396 -34.23 12.99 -8.02
N GLY A 397 -33.29 13.95 -8.05
CA GLY A 397 -33.35 15.22 -7.34
C GLY A 397 -32.24 15.38 -6.30
N PRO A 398 -32.20 16.52 -5.58
CA PRO A 398 -31.24 16.71 -4.50
C PRO A 398 -31.46 15.69 -3.37
N GLN A 399 -30.40 15.01 -2.96
CA GLN A 399 -30.42 14.07 -1.84
C GLN A 399 -29.37 14.48 -0.80
N SER A 400 -29.75 14.43 0.48
CA SER A 400 -28.86 14.77 1.58
C SER A 400 -28.39 13.51 2.30
N TYR A 401 -27.10 13.46 2.61
CA TYR A 401 -26.44 12.34 3.27
C TYR A 401 -25.68 12.85 4.50
N ASN A 402 -25.80 12.13 5.61
CA ASN A 402 -24.88 12.30 6.73
C ASN A 402 -23.62 11.49 6.43
N LEU A 403 -22.48 12.16 6.33
CA LEU A 403 -21.20 11.58 5.96
C LEU A 403 -20.19 11.73 7.09
N MET A 404 -19.19 10.85 7.05
CA MET A 404 -18.04 10.81 7.95
C MET A 404 -16.80 10.37 7.15
N PRO A 405 -15.59 10.51 7.71
CA PRO A 405 -14.36 10.04 7.07
C PRO A 405 -14.43 8.56 6.68
N ALA A 406 -15.01 7.74 7.56
CA ALA A 406 -15.12 6.30 7.40
C ALA A 406 -13.73 5.69 7.11
N LEU A 407 -13.59 4.81 6.13
CA LEU A 407 -12.33 4.14 5.78
C LEU A 407 -11.39 5.11 5.02
N ALA A 408 -10.84 6.10 5.74
CA ALA A 408 -10.10 7.23 5.20
C ALA A 408 -8.57 7.05 5.21
N SER A 409 -7.91 7.56 4.15
CA SER A 409 -6.46 7.57 3.99
C SER A 409 -5.87 8.87 4.52
N PHE A 410 -4.74 8.79 5.23
CA PHE A 410 -4.10 9.94 5.88
C PHE A 410 -2.72 10.15 5.24
N ILE A 411 -2.41 11.40 4.90
CA ILE A 411 -1.07 11.82 4.46
C ILE A 411 -0.64 13.04 5.29
N GLU A 412 0.37 12.90 6.14
CA GLU A 412 1.00 14.04 6.80
C GLU A 412 1.92 14.76 5.80
N VAL A 413 1.61 16.02 5.51
CA VAL A 413 2.32 16.80 4.50
C VAL A 413 2.18 18.31 4.77
N ASP A 414 3.27 19.05 4.56
CA ASP A 414 3.27 20.52 4.62
C ASP A 414 2.63 21.08 5.91
N GLY A 415 2.93 20.41 7.04
CA GLY A 415 2.49 20.77 8.39
C GLY A 415 1.03 20.43 8.74
N ARG A 416 0.31 19.68 7.91
CA ARG A 416 -1.08 19.27 8.11
C ARG A 416 -1.28 17.80 7.70
N CYS A 417 -2.40 17.21 8.10
CA CYS A 417 -2.82 15.91 7.61
C CYS A 417 -3.86 16.09 6.50
N LEU A 418 -3.52 15.67 5.28
CA LEU A 418 -4.46 15.53 4.17
C LEU A 418 -5.23 14.23 4.33
N VAL A 419 -6.56 14.31 4.33
CA VAL A 419 -7.42 13.13 4.47
C VAL A 419 -8.32 12.95 3.26
N LEU A 420 -8.24 11.77 2.65
CA LEU A 420 -9.19 11.32 1.64
C LEU A 420 -10.09 10.27 2.26
N GLY A 421 -11.34 10.61 2.52
CA GLY A 421 -12.29 9.66 3.08
C GLY A 421 -13.03 8.83 2.03
N GLN A 422 -13.67 7.76 2.51
CA GLN A 422 -14.29 6.73 1.66
C GLN A 422 -15.26 7.30 0.62
N TYR A 423 -15.95 8.39 0.95
CA TYR A 423 -17.00 8.96 0.11
C TYR A 423 -16.51 10.00 -0.90
N GLY A 424 -15.21 10.16 -1.11
CA GLY A 424 -14.66 11.10 -2.09
C GLY A 424 -14.52 12.54 -1.59
N HIS A 425 -14.56 12.74 -0.27
CA HIS A 425 -14.27 14.03 0.35
C HIS A 425 -12.79 14.15 0.69
N LEU A 426 -12.31 15.39 0.63
CA LEU A 426 -10.94 15.76 0.93
C LEU A 426 -10.95 16.77 2.08
N ALA A 427 -10.11 16.55 3.09
CA ALA A 427 -10.00 17.44 4.24
C ALA A 427 -8.55 17.79 4.56
N TRP A 428 -8.34 19.01 5.03
CA TRP A 428 -7.13 19.37 5.78
C TRP A 428 -7.43 19.31 7.26
N LEU A 429 -6.64 18.53 7.99
CA LEU A 429 -6.74 18.39 9.43
C LEU A 429 -5.48 18.87 10.11
N GLU A 430 -5.65 19.40 11.32
CA GLU A 430 -4.59 19.49 12.30
C GLU A 430 -4.77 18.36 13.33
N LEU A 431 -3.75 17.51 13.45
CA LEU A 431 -3.72 16.38 14.38
C LEU A 431 -2.60 16.60 15.39
N ASN A 432 -2.95 16.61 16.68
CA ASN A 432 -2.04 16.74 17.81
C ASN A 432 -2.61 15.94 19.01
N PRO A 433 -1.83 15.70 20.09
CA PRO A 433 -2.32 14.88 21.20
C PRO A 433 -3.42 15.54 22.04
N ASP A 434 -3.63 16.85 21.93
CA ASP A 434 -4.68 17.58 22.66
C ASP A 434 -6.02 17.55 21.90
N GLY A 435 -5.99 17.27 20.59
CA GLY A 435 -7.22 17.14 19.82
C GLY A 435 -7.06 17.04 18.31
N TYR A 436 -8.22 17.02 17.68
CA TYR A 436 -8.43 17.09 16.24
C TYR A 436 -9.02 18.46 15.89
N LYS A 437 -8.55 19.08 14.81
CA LYS A 437 -9.19 20.27 14.23
C LYS A 437 -9.34 20.13 12.72
N GLU A 438 -10.58 20.21 12.25
CA GLU A 438 -10.87 20.38 10.83
C GLU A 438 -10.52 21.80 10.39
N LEU A 439 -9.65 21.93 9.39
CA LEU A 439 -9.24 23.21 8.84
C LEU A 439 -10.02 23.55 7.58
N GLU A 440 -10.18 22.56 6.69
CA GLU A 440 -10.93 22.66 5.44
C GLU A 440 -11.55 21.30 5.12
N LEU A 441 -12.72 21.35 4.48
CA LEU A 441 -13.43 20.17 3.98
C LEU A 441 -14.06 20.50 2.62
N THR A 442 -13.87 19.60 1.66
CA THR A 442 -14.51 19.70 0.34
C THR A 442 -14.90 18.32 -0.18
N HIS A 443 -15.71 18.28 -1.24
CA HIS A 443 -16.13 17.06 -1.93
C HIS A 443 -15.58 17.05 -3.35
N LEU A 444 -14.67 16.11 -3.63
CA LEU A 444 -14.09 15.95 -4.97
C LEU A 444 -15.09 15.33 -5.95
N PHE A 445 -15.87 14.38 -5.43
CA PHE A 445 -16.97 13.65 -6.05
C PHE A 445 -17.69 12.88 -4.92
N LEU A 446 -18.84 12.26 -5.22
CA LEU A 446 -19.49 11.37 -4.27
C LEU A 446 -19.67 9.98 -4.86
N ALA A 447 -18.94 9.02 -4.30
CA ALA A 447 -19.03 7.59 -4.61
C ALA A 447 -19.07 6.79 -3.31
N ARG A 448 -19.50 5.52 -3.35
CA ARG A 448 -19.56 4.69 -2.13
C ARG A 448 -18.18 4.20 -1.67
N GLN A 449 -17.22 4.13 -2.59
CA GLN A 449 -15.89 3.61 -2.34
C GLN A 449 -14.81 4.48 -3.00
N THR A 450 -13.91 4.97 -2.17
CA THR A 450 -12.68 5.71 -2.52
C THR A 450 -11.56 5.15 -1.63
N TRP A 451 -11.36 3.84 -1.71
CA TRP A 451 -10.49 3.09 -0.81
C TRP A 451 -9.04 3.02 -1.27
N ALA A 452 -8.76 3.37 -2.54
CA ALA A 452 -7.39 3.49 -2.99
C ALA A 452 -6.72 4.70 -2.33
N MET A 453 -5.57 4.48 -1.69
CA MET A 453 -4.77 5.57 -1.13
C MET A 453 -4.44 6.59 -2.24
N PRO A 454 -4.59 7.90 -2.00
CA PRO A 454 -4.18 8.89 -2.98
C PRO A 454 -2.65 8.93 -3.09
N ALA A 455 -2.16 9.34 -4.26
CA ALA A 455 -0.74 9.67 -4.46
C ALA A 455 -0.59 11.19 -4.55
N LEU A 456 0.46 11.73 -3.93
CA LEU A 456 0.82 13.14 -4.00
C LEU A 456 2.23 13.25 -4.59
N SER A 457 2.36 14.00 -5.68
CA SER A 457 3.67 14.27 -6.28
C SER A 457 3.68 15.62 -6.99
N LYS A 458 4.68 16.47 -6.69
CA LYS A 458 4.88 17.79 -7.29
C LYS A 458 3.63 18.68 -7.16
N GLY A 459 3.03 18.69 -5.98
CA GLY A 459 1.80 19.40 -5.67
C GLY A 459 0.56 18.91 -6.42
N LEU A 460 0.62 17.77 -7.12
CA LEU A 460 -0.52 17.16 -7.77
C LEU A 460 -1.04 15.98 -6.96
N LEU A 461 -2.34 16.00 -6.67
CA LEU A 461 -3.05 14.95 -5.96
C LEU A 461 -3.76 14.04 -6.96
N TYR A 462 -3.46 12.75 -6.89
CA TYR A 462 -4.05 11.73 -7.75
C TYR A 462 -5.00 10.84 -6.97
N VAL A 463 -6.26 10.80 -7.41
CA VAL A 463 -7.35 10.13 -6.69
C VAL A 463 -8.07 9.15 -7.61
N GLY A 464 -8.32 7.94 -7.12
CA GLY A 464 -9.15 6.95 -7.78
C GLY A 464 -10.58 6.96 -7.22
N GLN A 465 -11.57 7.24 -8.06
CA GLN A 465 -12.97 6.96 -7.75
C GLN A 465 -13.23 5.47 -8.04
N ASN A 466 -13.33 4.65 -6.99
CA ASN A 466 -13.36 3.18 -7.13
C ASN A 466 -14.75 2.60 -7.43
N ASP A 467 -15.81 3.38 -7.22
CA ASP A 467 -17.20 3.00 -7.50
C ASP A 467 -17.92 4.06 -8.35
N GLU A 468 -19.05 3.71 -8.94
CA GLU A 468 -19.89 4.67 -9.66
C GLU A 468 -20.32 5.82 -8.75
N GLY A 469 -20.31 7.03 -9.29
CA GLY A 469 -20.71 8.22 -8.58
C GLY A 469 -22.22 8.30 -8.46
N LEU A 470 -22.72 8.92 -7.39
CA LEU A 470 -24.16 9.16 -7.23
C LEU A 470 -24.72 10.17 -8.26
N ASP A 471 -23.82 10.88 -8.95
CA ASP A 471 -24.11 11.73 -10.10
C ASP A 471 -24.19 10.95 -11.43
N GLY A 472 -24.02 9.63 -11.41
CA GLY A 472 -23.98 8.77 -12.59
C GLY A 472 -22.62 8.72 -13.29
N SER A 473 -21.57 9.31 -12.69
CA SER A 473 -20.21 9.18 -13.22
C SER A 473 -19.70 7.74 -13.09
N THR A 474 -18.99 7.28 -14.12
CA THR A 474 -18.30 5.98 -14.09
C THR A 474 -17.03 6.07 -13.24
N THR A 475 -16.45 4.91 -12.90
CA THR A 475 -15.15 4.84 -12.23
C THR A 475 -14.07 5.57 -13.03
N ARG A 476 -13.26 6.37 -12.33
CA ARG A 476 -12.29 7.29 -12.96
C ARG A 476 -11.08 7.53 -12.08
N PHE A 477 -10.03 8.01 -12.72
CA PHE A 477 -8.81 8.46 -12.08
C PHE A 477 -8.63 9.95 -12.37
N ILE A 478 -8.38 10.74 -11.32
CA ILE A 478 -8.49 12.20 -11.35
C ILE A 478 -7.21 12.82 -10.80
N CYS A 479 -6.74 13.89 -11.45
CA CYS A 479 -5.64 14.72 -10.98
C CYS A 479 -6.17 16.09 -10.55
N TYR A 480 -5.81 16.50 -9.33
CA TYR A 480 -6.09 17.81 -8.76
C TYR A 480 -4.81 18.57 -8.50
N ASP A 481 -4.84 19.88 -8.71
CA ASP A 481 -3.72 20.77 -8.45
C ASP A 481 -3.81 21.36 -7.05
N LEU A 482 -2.85 20.99 -6.21
CA LEU A 482 -2.66 21.53 -4.86
C LEU A 482 -1.50 22.53 -4.79
N ARG A 483 -0.87 22.93 -5.91
CA ARG A 483 0.23 23.89 -5.90
C ARG A 483 -0.27 25.26 -5.43
N ALA A 484 0.40 25.83 -4.42
CA ALA A 484 0.17 27.21 -4.03
C ALA A 484 0.61 28.18 -5.15
N PRO A 485 -0.06 29.34 -5.29
CA PRO A 485 0.27 30.35 -6.30
C PRO A 485 1.65 30.99 -6.10
#